data_AF-A0A2D7HHW8-F1
#
_entry.id   AF-A0A2D7HHW8-F1
#
_cell.length_a   1.000
_cell.length_b   1.000
_cell.length_c   1.000
_cell.angle_alpha   90.00
_cell.angle_beta   90.00
_cell.angle_gamma   90.00
#
_symmetry.space_group_name_H-M   'P 1'
#
loop_
_entity.id
_entity.type
_entity.pdbx_description
1 polymer ?
#
loop_
_entity_poly.entity_id
_entity_poly.type
_entity_poly.pdbx_seq_one_letter_code
_entity_poly.pdbx_strand_id
1 'polypeptide(L)'
;MSVIKSKPKNLQSPVSRWRLWVDGCGGYLLVTGVQWSVGGLSRVSNADICVQADWPRLAGQISRRGADYFWQGQNAADPKILLTDGTPVPVDGSALMTLGKPSQLSDTAVLSLHGPHRFDQHVDHVVLVRETILVGPGSDCHLRCRDASDRAILQLKDDQWYAKAGLLGDFQRLEVGSRIVIQSLAMTLELA
;
A
#
# COMPACT_ATOMS: atom_id res chain seq x y z
N MET A 1 7.40 15.41 45.15
CA MET A 1 7.58 14.25 44.24
C MET A 1 6.61 14.42 43.08
N SER A 2 7.09 14.80 41.89
CA SER A 2 6.24 14.94 40.70
C SER A 2 6.53 13.78 39.77
N VAL A 3 5.54 12.89 39.58
CA VAL A 3 5.64 11.75 38.68
C VAL A 3 5.36 12.27 37.27
N ILE A 4 6.42 12.45 36.48
CA ILE A 4 6.31 12.71 35.04
C ILE A 4 5.78 11.42 34.41
N LYS A 5 4.48 11.39 34.10
CA LYS A 5 3.90 10.33 33.27
C LYS A 5 4.49 10.45 31.87
N SER A 6 5.44 9.57 31.54
CA SER A 6 5.93 9.41 30.18
C SER A 6 4.79 8.97 29.28
N LYS A 7 4.44 9.83 28.31
CA LYS A 7 3.53 9.50 27.20
C LYS A 7 4.13 8.29 26.47
N PRO A 8 3.38 7.21 26.20
CA PRO A 8 3.94 6.05 25.53
C PRO A 8 4.40 6.47 24.13
N LYS A 9 5.71 6.38 23.88
CA LYS A 9 6.27 6.45 22.53
C LYS A 9 5.71 5.24 21.78
N ASN A 10 4.79 5.49 20.85
CA ASN A 10 4.33 4.48 19.92
C ASN A 10 5.58 3.99 19.17
N LEU A 11 6.02 2.76 19.45
CA LEU A 11 7.07 2.08 18.70
C LEU A 11 6.45 1.62 17.37
N GLN A 12 6.03 2.57 16.53
CA GLN A 12 5.69 2.28 15.15
C GLN A 12 6.99 1.96 14.43
N SER A 13 7.06 0.79 13.81
CA SER A 13 8.12 0.49 12.84
C SER A 13 8.15 1.62 11.81
N PRO A 14 9.34 2.09 11.38
CA PRO A 14 9.41 3.15 10.39
C PRO A 14 8.65 2.72 9.13
N VAL A 15 7.65 3.51 8.75
CA VAL A 15 6.90 3.34 7.50
C VAL A 15 7.70 4.06 6.42
N SER A 16 8.24 3.31 5.46
CA SER A 16 8.86 3.88 4.27
C SER A 16 7.85 3.84 3.13
N ARG A 17 7.89 4.88 2.27
CA ARG A 17 6.91 5.07 1.21
C ARG A 17 7.58 5.45 -0.09
N TRP A 18 7.05 4.87 -1.16
CA TRP A 18 7.44 5.18 -2.52
C TRP A 18 6.20 5.30 -3.38
N ARG A 19 6.27 6.14 -4.40
CA ARG A 19 5.28 6.15 -5.47
C ARG A 19 5.84 5.38 -6.66
N LEU A 20 5.08 4.44 -7.19
CA LEU A 20 5.44 3.70 -8.39
C LEU A 20 4.42 4.02 -9.47
N TRP A 21 4.90 4.65 -10.54
CA TRP A 21 4.14 4.85 -11.77
C TRP A 21 4.34 3.66 -12.67
N VAL A 22 3.25 3.09 -13.19
CA VAL A 22 3.30 2.02 -14.18
C VAL A 22 2.52 2.47 -15.40
N ASP A 23 3.22 2.57 -16.55
CA ASP A 23 2.65 3.04 -17.80
C ASP A 23 1.45 2.17 -18.21
N GLY A 24 0.33 2.81 -18.56
CA GLY A 24 -0.92 2.13 -18.92
C GLY A 24 -1.68 1.48 -17.76
N CYS A 25 -1.21 1.65 -16.52
CA CYS A 25 -1.78 1.00 -15.34
C CYS A 25 -2.19 1.99 -14.23
N GLY A 26 -1.36 3.01 -13.96
CA GLY A 26 -1.65 4.06 -12.98
C GLY A 26 -0.57 4.25 -11.93
N GLY A 27 -0.91 5.03 -10.90
CA GLY A 27 -0.04 5.36 -9.77
C GLY A 27 -0.30 4.46 -8.55
N TYR A 28 0.77 3.96 -7.95
CA TYR A 28 0.71 3.09 -6.77
C TYR A 28 1.52 3.67 -5.62
N LEU A 29 0.97 3.68 -4.42
CA LEU A 29 1.72 3.99 -3.20
C LEU A 29 2.22 2.69 -2.57
N LEU A 30 3.53 2.47 -2.56
CA LEU A 30 4.15 1.33 -1.90
C LEU A 30 4.46 1.73 -0.46
N VAL A 31 3.84 1.07 0.53
CA VAL A 31 4.09 1.34 1.95
C VAL A 31 4.62 0.10 2.67
N THR A 32 5.75 0.24 3.36
CA THR A 32 6.34 -0.82 4.18
C THR A 32 5.90 -0.70 5.64
N GLY A 33 6.25 -1.71 6.44
CA GLY A 33 5.87 -1.79 7.85
C GLY A 33 4.83 -2.85 8.13
N VAL A 34 4.19 -2.76 9.30
CA VAL A 34 3.16 -3.70 9.74
C VAL A 34 1.96 -3.00 10.37
N GLN A 35 1.99 -1.67 10.46
CA GLN A 35 0.91 -0.86 11.02
C GLN A 35 0.89 0.47 10.29
N TRP A 36 -0.27 0.84 9.75
CA TRP A 36 -0.46 2.01 8.91
C TRP A 36 -1.70 2.75 9.36
N SER A 37 -1.55 4.04 9.58
CA SER A 37 -2.66 4.95 9.85
C SER A 37 -3.41 5.31 8.58
N VAL A 38 -4.74 5.37 8.68
CA VAL A 38 -5.63 5.68 7.56
C VAL A 38 -6.53 6.84 7.96
N GLY A 39 -6.76 7.77 7.04
CA GLY A 39 -7.68 8.89 7.27
C GLY A 39 -7.96 9.73 6.04
N GLY A 40 -8.79 10.75 6.22
CA GLY A 40 -9.12 11.74 5.20
C GLY A 40 -7.97 12.71 4.95
N LEU A 41 -7.83 13.13 3.70
CA LEU A 41 -6.90 14.18 3.31
C LEU A 41 -7.28 15.51 3.98
N SER A 42 -6.31 16.15 4.62
CA SER A 42 -6.46 17.50 5.16
C SER A 42 -5.12 18.23 5.15
N ARG A 43 -5.13 19.56 5.28
CA ARG A 43 -3.89 20.39 5.31
C ARG A 43 -2.87 20.00 6.38
N VAL A 44 -3.31 19.26 7.40
CA VAL A 44 -2.51 18.81 8.54
C VAL A 44 -2.64 17.30 8.75
N SER A 45 -3.08 16.54 7.74
CA SER A 45 -3.17 15.09 7.87
C SER A 45 -1.77 14.49 7.85
N ASN A 46 -1.50 13.62 8.83
CA ASN A 46 -0.25 12.87 8.94
C ASN A 46 -0.51 11.36 8.87
N ALA A 47 -1.65 10.94 8.32
CA ALA A 47 -1.91 9.52 8.13
C ALA A 47 -1.00 8.95 7.04
N ASP A 48 -0.54 7.71 7.23
CA ASP A 48 0.30 7.00 6.26
C ASP A 48 -0.42 6.85 4.92
N ILE A 49 -1.75 6.64 4.99
CA ILE A 49 -2.65 6.44 3.87
C ILE A 49 -3.78 7.48 3.96
N CYS A 50 -3.82 8.40 3.00
CA CYS A 50 -4.83 9.46 2.94
C CYS A 50 -5.81 9.23 1.79
N VAL A 51 -7.10 9.40 2.09
CA VAL A 51 -8.21 9.29 1.14
C VAL A 51 -8.84 10.67 0.90
N GLN A 52 -9.09 11.02 -0.36
CA GLN A 52 -9.80 12.24 -0.74
C GLN A 52 -11.32 12.02 -0.62
N ALA A 53 -11.81 12.08 0.62
CA ALA A 53 -13.23 11.88 0.96
C ALA A 53 -13.57 12.64 2.26
N ASP A 54 -14.83 12.56 2.68
CA ASP A 54 -15.36 13.08 3.95
C ASP A 54 -14.96 12.23 5.18
N TRP A 55 -13.81 11.57 5.12
CA TRP A 55 -13.30 10.74 6.20
C TRP A 55 -12.68 11.57 7.34
N PRO A 56 -12.71 11.07 8.59
CA PRO A 56 -11.96 11.67 9.68
C PRO A 56 -10.46 11.73 9.36
N ARG A 57 -9.77 12.79 9.82
CA ARG A 57 -8.31 12.96 9.58
C ARG A 57 -7.48 11.75 10.00
N LEU A 58 -7.90 11.07 11.06
CA LEU A 58 -7.41 9.77 11.47
C LEU A 58 -8.62 8.89 11.77
N ALA A 59 -9.00 8.05 10.81
CA ALA A 59 -10.13 7.15 10.93
C ALA A 59 -9.76 5.91 11.78
N GLY A 60 -8.53 5.46 11.65
CA GLY A 60 -8.04 4.27 12.36
C GLY A 60 -6.72 3.77 11.80
N GLN A 61 -6.46 2.49 12.01
CA GLN A 61 -5.22 1.83 11.62
C GLN A 61 -5.48 0.46 11.01
N ILE A 62 -4.74 0.16 9.95
CA ILE A 62 -4.57 -1.19 9.43
C ILE A 62 -3.30 -1.76 10.07
N SER A 63 -3.36 -3.00 10.56
CA SER A 63 -2.19 -3.71 11.07
C SER A 63 -2.11 -5.11 10.48
N ARG A 64 -0.89 -5.61 10.27
CA ARG A 64 -0.63 -6.97 9.78
C ARG A 64 -0.06 -7.84 10.90
N ARG A 65 -0.55 -9.07 11.03
CA ARG A 65 0.01 -10.12 11.89
C ARG A 65 0.13 -11.42 11.10
N GLY A 66 1.36 -11.84 10.82
CA GLY A 66 1.58 -12.94 9.88
C GLY A 66 1.03 -12.57 8.49
N ALA A 67 0.11 -13.39 8.00
CA ALA A 67 -0.59 -13.21 6.72
C ALA A 67 -1.88 -12.38 6.82
N ASP A 68 -2.35 -12.10 8.05
CA ASP A 68 -3.66 -11.52 8.29
C ASP A 68 -3.58 -10.00 8.49
N TYR A 69 -4.60 -9.31 8.00
CA TYR A 69 -4.75 -7.86 8.11
C TYR A 69 -5.93 -7.52 9.01
N PHE A 70 -5.77 -6.52 9.85
CA PHE A 70 -6.78 -6.11 10.82
C PHE A 70 -7.00 -4.61 10.75
N TRP A 71 -8.25 -4.20 10.76
CA TRP A 71 -8.64 -2.83 11.03
C TRP A 71 -8.86 -2.61 12.53
N GLN A 72 -8.47 -1.44 13.02
CA GLN A 72 -8.87 -0.92 14.31
C GLN A 72 -9.24 0.55 14.15
N GLY A 73 -10.40 0.95 14.69
CA GLY A 73 -10.81 2.35 14.72
C GLY A 73 -9.88 3.22 15.57
N GLN A 74 -10.15 4.52 15.64
CA GLN A 74 -9.32 5.47 16.37
C GLN A 74 -9.31 5.19 17.88
N ASN A 75 -10.40 4.67 18.44
CA ASN A 75 -10.48 4.39 19.87
C ASN A 75 -9.80 3.04 20.18
N ALA A 76 -8.89 3.03 21.14
CA ALA A 76 -8.17 1.80 21.52
C ALA A 76 -9.11 0.70 22.05
N ALA A 77 -10.31 1.06 22.51
CA ALA A 77 -11.35 0.12 22.93
C ALA A 77 -12.10 -0.52 21.74
N ASP A 78 -11.96 0.02 20.52
CA ASP A 78 -12.63 -0.53 19.34
C ASP A 78 -12.09 -1.94 19.05
N PRO A 79 -12.98 -2.89 18.71
CA PRO A 79 -12.57 -4.25 18.39
C PRO A 79 -11.68 -4.26 17.16
N LYS A 80 -10.73 -5.20 17.13
CA LYS A 80 -9.95 -5.48 15.92
C LYS A 80 -10.79 -6.31 14.97
N ILE A 81 -10.95 -5.83 13.75
CA ILE A 81 -11.75 -6.47 12.71
C ILE A 81 -10.81 -7.10 11.71
N LEU A 82 -10.93 -8.41 11.48
CA LEU A 82 -10.17 -9.10 10.44
C LEU A 82 -10.64 -8.62 9.06
N LEU A 83 -9.70 -8.15 8.24
CA LEU A 83 -9.92 -7.78 6.85
C LEU A 83 -9.62 -8.98 5.97
N THR A 84 -10.65 -9.56 5.37
CA THR A 84 -10.50 -10.63 4.37
C THR A 84 -10.52 -10.05 2.96
N ASP A 85 -10.08 -10.83 1.98
CA ASP A 85 -9.99 -10.41 0.59
C ASP A 85 -11.32 -9.85 0.05
N GLY A 86 -11.26 -8.66 -0.54
CA GLY A 86 -12.40 -7.94 -1.10
C GLY A 86 -13.31 -7.27 -0.07
N THR A 87 -13.07 -7.41 1.24
CA THR A 87 -13.95 -6.82 2.24
C THR A 87 -13.73 -5.31 2.39
N PRO A 88 -14.81 -4.54 2.60
CA PRO A 88 -14.71 -3.12 2.94
C PRO A 88 -14.00 -2.89 4.27
N VAL A 89 -13.13 -1.89 4.30
CA VAL A 89 -12.60 -1.36 5.56
C VAL A 89 -13.70 -0.52 6.22
N PRO A 90 -14.06 -0.79 7.49
CA PRO A 90 -15.23 -0.19 8.12
C PRO A 90 -14.90 1.21 8.62
N VAL A 91 -14.89 2.16 7.68
CA VAL A 91 -14.78 3.60 7.92
C VAL A 91 -16.08 4.25 7.46
N ASP A 92 -16.68 5.04 8.34
CA ASP A 92 -17.87 5.83 7.98
C ASP A 92 -17.50 6.97 7.03
N GLY A 93 -18.28 7.15 5.96
CA GLY A 93 -18.12 8.21 4.99
C GLY A 93 -18.56 7.80 3.58
N SER A 94 -18.29 8.65 2.60
CA SER A 94 -18.67 8.49 1.19
C SER A 94 -17.78 7.50 0.43
N ALA A 95 -16.53 7.33 0.86
CA ALA A 95 -15.58 6.44 0.20
C ALA A 95 -15.72 4.99 0.69
N LEU A 96 -15.68 4.06 -0.26
CA LEU A 96 -15.59 2.62 0.01
C LEU A 96 -14.18 2.14 -0.34
N MET A 97 -13.39 1.79 0.68
CA MET A 97 -12.07 1.19 0.52
C MET A 97 -12.13 -0.31 0.77
N THR A 98 -11.51 -1.11 -0.09
CA THR A 98 -11.42 -2.57 0.06
C THR A 98 -9.96 -3.00 0.18
N LEU A 99 -9.72 -4.10 0.90
CA LEU A 99 -8.43 -4.76 0.95
C LEU A 99 -8.45 -6.01 0.07
N GLY A 100 -7.56 -6.06 -0.92
CA GLY A 100 -7.35 -7.23 -1.77
C GLY A 100 -6.06 -7.98 -1.41
N LYS A 101 -6.07 -9.31 -1.52
CA LYS A 101 -4.90 -10.20 -1.44
C LYS A 101 -4.77 -11.00 -2.76
N PRO A 102 -4.26 -10.38 -3.85
CA PRO A 102 -4.32 -10.98 -5.18
C PRO A 102 -3.52 -12.28 -5.33
N SER A 103 -2.40 -12.42 -4.62
CA SER A 103 -1.50 -13.57 -4.74
C SER A 103 -1.57 -14.46 -3.50
N GLN A 104 -1.59 -15.78 -3.72
CA GLN A 104 -1.43 -16.77 -2.65
C GLN A 104 0.03 -16.94 -2.22
N LEU A 105 0.97 -16.46 -3.02
CA LEU A 105 2.42 -16.63 -2.82
C LEU A 105 3.07 -15.42 -2.14
N SER A 106 2.30 -14.40 -1.80
CA SER A 106 2.77 -13.20 -1.15
C SER A 106 1.67 -12.64 -0.27
N ASP A 107 2.00 -12.27 0.96
CA ASP A 107 1.06 -11.57 1.84
C ASP A 107 1.01 -10.07 1.55
N THR A 108 1.56 -9.59 0.43
CA THR A 108 1.34 -8.22 -0.02
C THR A 108 -0.16 -8.01 -0.28
N ALA A 109 -0.73 -6.94 0.28
CA ALA A 109 -2.12 -6.57 0.06
C ALA A 109 -2.24 -5.27 -0.73
N VAL A 110 -3.38 -5.07 -1.39
CA VAL A 110 -3.67 -3.89 -2.20
C VAL A 110 -4.95 -3.25 -1.70
N LEU A 111 -4.89 -1.99 -1.28
CA LEU A 111 -6.06 -1.19 -0.98
C LEU A 111 -6.53 -0.50 -2.25
N SER A 112 -7.84 -0.57 -2.49
CA SER A 112 -8.50 0.05 -3.62
C SER A 112 -9.68 0.89 -3.15
N LEU A 113 -9.92 2.01 -3.83
CA LEU A 113 -11.11 2.83 -3.61
C LEU A 113 -12.11 2.64 -4.73
N HIS A 114 -13.39 2.54 -4.38
CA HIS A 114 -14.45 2.60 -5.37
C HIS A 114 -14.63 4.05 -5.84
N GLY A 115 -14.82 4.20 -7.16
CA GLY A 115 -15.06 5.49 -7.78
C GLY A 115 -16.27 6.20 -7.15
N PRO A 116 -16.26 7.55 -7.09
CA PRO A 116 -15.29 8.45 -7.72
C PRO A 116 -14.06 8.83 -6.85
N HIS A 117 -13.83 8.15 -5.73
CA HIS A 117 -12.85 8.54 -4.72
C HIS A 117 -11.42 8.16 -5.12
N ARG A 118 -10.43 8.88 -4.58
CA ARG A 118 -9.00 8.67 -4.85
C ARG A 118 -8.17 8.74 -3.58
N PHE A 119 -7.00 8.11 -3.61
CA PHE A 119 -5.98 8.35 -2.60
C PHE A 119 -5.31 9.70 -2.87
N ASP A 120 -4.59 10.21 -1.89
CA ASP A 120 -3.79 11.42 -2.05
C ASP A 120 -2.65 11.24 -3.09
N GLN A 121 -2.13 12.34 -3.61
CA GLN A 121 -0.95 12.38 -4.49
C GLN A 121 -1.09 11.56 -5.79
N HIS A 122 -2.28 11.57 -6.40
CA HIS A 122 -2.55 10.90 -7.68
C HIS A 122 -2.30 9.38 -7.66
N VAL A 123 -2.52 8.76 -6.49
CA VAL A 123 -2.42 7.32 -6.30
C VAL A 123 -3.78 6.67 -6.59
N ASP A 124 -3.78 5.64 -7.43
CA ASP A 124 -4.97 4.84 -7.76
C ASP A 124 -5.14 3.68 -6.77
N HIS A 125 -4.04 3.08 -6.30
CA HIS A 125 -4.04 1.97 -5.33
C HIS A 125 -2.88 2.07 -4.33
N VAL A 126 -3.09 1.58 -3.11
CA VAL A 126 -2.02 1.49 -2.09
C VAL A 126 -1.60 0.03 -1.92
N VAL A 127 -0.31 -0.24 -1.90
CA VAL A 127 0.26 -1.57 -1.77
C VAL A 127 0.93 -1.71 -0.40
N LEU A 128 0.36 -2.55 0.46
CA LEU A 128 0.90 -2.88 1.78
C LEU A 128 1.99 -3.94 1.62
N VAL A 129 3.24 -3.51 1.48
CA VAL A 129 4.37 -4.33 1.04
C VAL A 129 4.74 -5.39 2.09
N ARG A 130 5.01 -6.62 1.62
CA ARG A 130 5.74 -7.63 2.39
C ARG A 130 6.96 -8.15 1.66
N GLU A 131 6.79 -9.19 0.85
CA GLU A 131 7.89 -9.98 0.28
C GLU A 131 8.08 -9.64 -1.19
N THR A 132 7.01 -9.75 -1.96
CA THR A 132 7.07 -9.61 -3.41
C THR A 132 5.80 -8.93 -3.90
N ILE A 133 5.98 -8.12 -4.94
CA ILE A 133 4.91 -7.49 -5.69
C ILE A 133 4.94 -8.08 -7.09
N LEU A 134 3.77 -8.48 -7.58
CA LEU A 134 3.59 -9.00 -8.93
C LEU A 134 2.92 -7.93 -9.78
N VAL A 135 3.50 -7.65 -10.94
CA VAL A 135 3.00 -6.67 -11.90
C VAL A 135 2.73 -7.40 -13.22
N GLY A 136 1.57 -7.18 -13.83
CA GLY A 136 1.21 -7.81 -15.11
C GLY A 136 -0.30 -7.91 -15.33
N PRO A 137 -0.75 -8.64 -16.35
CA PRO A 137 -2.18 -8.68 -16.76
C PRO A 137 -3.06 -9.58 -15.88
N GLY A 138 -2.45 -10.53 -15.17
CA GLY A 138 -3.13 -11.55 -14.39
C GLY A 138 -3.93 -11.00 -13.21
N SER A 139 -5.00 -11.68 -12.82
CA SER A 139 -5.76 -11.36 -11.61
C SER A 139 -4.99 -11.65 -10.32
N ASP A 140 -3.93 -12.46 -10.41
CA ASP A 140 -2.98 -12.76 -9.34
C ASP A 140 -1.90 -11.68 -9.17
N CYS A 141 -1.89 -10.66 -10.03
CA CYS A 141 -0.96 -9.54 -9.94
C CYS A 141 -1.49 -8.47 -8.99
N HIS A 142 -0.60 -7.93 -8.16
CA HIS A 142 -0.90 -6.84 -7.24
C HIS A 142 -1.11 -5.52 -8.00
N LEU A 143 -0.30 -5.30 -9.03
CA LEU A 143 -0.40 -4.15 -9.93
C LEU A 143 -0.87 -4.67 -11.28
N ARG A 144 -2.16 -4.50 -11.56
CA ARG A 144 -2.79 -5.14 -12.71
C ARG A 144 -2.72 -4.25 -13.95
N CYS A 145 -1.74 -4.50 -14.81
CA CYS A 145 -1.59 -3.85 -16.10
C CYS A 145 -2.21 -4.74 -17.19
N ARG A 146 -3.48 -4.49 -17.54
CA ARG A 146 -4.26 -5.36 -18.43
C ARG A 146 -3.73 -5.43 -19.86
N ASP A 147 -3.08 -4.36 -20.31
CA ASP A 147 -2.55 -4.25 -21.67
C ASP A 147 -1.12 -4.79 -21.80
N ALA A 148 -0.48 -5.21 -20.70
CA ALA A 148 0.82 -5.86 -20.72
C ALA A 148 0.72 -7.31 -21.20
N SER A 149 1.72 -7.76 -21.97
CA SER A 149 1.90 -9.17 -22.35
C SER A 149 2.65 -9.97 -21.29
N ASP A 150 3.46 -9.29 -20.48
CA ASP A 150 4.44 -9.89 -19.60
C ASP A 150 4.19 -9.61 -18.12
N ARG A 151 4.96 -10.30 -17.27
CA ARG A 151 4.93 -10.13 -15.81
C ARG A 151 6.29 -9.70 -15.28
N ALA A 152 6.28 -8.75 -14.35
CA ALA A 152 7.44 -8.39 -13.56
C ALA A 152 7.25 -8.76 -12.09
N ILE A 153 8.36 -9.12 -11.44
CA ILE A 153 8.44 -9.40 -10.01
C ILE A 153 9.26 -8.30 -9.38
N LEU A 154 8.66 -7.58 -8.43
CA LEU A 154 9.31 -6.51 -7.67
C LEU A 154 9.62 -6.98 -6.25
N GLN A 155 10.81 -6.64 -5.78
CA GLN A 155 11.30 -6.96 -4.43
C GLN A 155 12.02 -5.78 -3.81
N LEU A 156 11.79 -5.56 -2.52
CA LEU A 156 12.56 -4.62 -1.70
C LEU A 156 13.65 -5.40 -0.96
N LYS A 157 14.91 -5.01 -1.15
CA LYS A 157 16.08 -5.58 -0.47
C LYS A 157 16.99 -4.45 -0.03
N ASP A 158 17.38 -4.43 1.24
CA ASP A 158 18.27 -3.40 1.80
C ASP A 158 17.82 -1.97 1.44
N ASP A 159 16.52 -1.70 1.60
CA ASP A 159 15.84 -0.44 1.24
C ASP A 159 15.97 -0.02 -0.24
N GLN A 160 16.32 -0.95 -1.13
CA GLN A 160 16.40 -0.76 -2.57
C GLN A 160 15.39 -1.65 -3.30
N TRP A 161 14.73 -1.06 -4.28
CA TRP A 161 13.76 -1.76 -5.11
C TRP A 161 14.46 -2.42 -6.29
N TYR A 162 14.07 -3.65 -6.58
CA TYR A 162 14.52 -4.41 -7.74
C TYR A 162 13.32 -4.97 -8.48
N ALA A 163 13.44 -5.09 -9.81
CA ALA A 163 12.46 -5.72 -10.67
C ALA A 163 13.13 -6.78 -11.57
N LYS A 164 12.44 -7.86 -11.87
CA LYS A 164 12.87 -8.84 -12.87
C LYS A 164 11.71 -9.32 -13.74
N ALA A 165 12.03 -9.78 -14.95
CA ALA A 165 11.09 -10.41 -15.87
C ALA A 165 10.80 -11.85 -15.43
N GLY A 166 9.54 -12.14 -15.07
CA GLY A 166 9.12 -13.48 -14.65
C GLY A 166 10.01 -14.13 -13.58
N LEU A 167 10.09 -15.46 -13.58
CA LEU A 167 10.88 -16.23 -12.61
C LEU A 167 12.37 -16.28 -12.96
N LEU A 168 12.71 -16.34 -14.25
CA LEU A 168 14.06 -16.60 -14.75
C LEU A 168 14.88 -15.33 -15.06
N GLY A 169 14.28 -14.15 -15.04
CA GLY A 169 14.98 -12.91 -15.32
C GLY A 169 15.95 -12.49 -14.22
N ASP A 170 16.94 -11.68 -14.59
CA ASP A 170 17.85 -11.05 -13.66
C ASP A 170 17.21 -9.84 -12.98
N PHE A 171 17.60 -9.59 -11.73
CA PHE A 171 17.17 -8.41 -11.00
C PHE A 171 17.85 -7.15 -11.53
N GLN A 172 17.04 -6.19 -11.91
CA GLN A 172 17.44 -4.83 -12.25
C GLN A 172 17.00 -3.90 -11.13
N ARG A 173 17.89 -3.03 -10.68
CA ARG A 173 17.57 -2.05 -9.64
C ARG A 173 16.65 -0.97 -10.22
N LEU A 174 15.59 -0.64 -9.48
CA LEU A 174 14.69 0.48 -9.76
C LEU A 174 15.27 1.76 -9.16
N GLU A 175 16.02 2.52 -9.97
CA GLU A 175 16.56 3.81 -9.54
C GLU A 175 15.46 4.87 -9.46
N VAL A 176 15.44 5.61 -8.36
CA VAL A 176 14.47 6.68 -8.11
C VAL A 176 14.59 7.76 -9.21
N GLY A 177 13.45 8.19 -9.75
CA GLY A 177 13.33 9.17 -10.82
C GLY A 177 13.67 8.63 -12.21
N SER A 178 14.07 7.35 -12.33
CA SER A 178 14.42 6.73 -13.61
C SER A 178 13.29 5.84 -14.11
N ARG A 179 12.98 5.98 -15.41
CA ARG A 179 12.07 5.06 -16.10
C ARG A 179 12.82 3.79 -16.47
N ILE A 180 12.30 2.64 -16.04
CA ILE A 180 12.84 1.31 -16.34
C ILE A 180 11.81 0.51 -17.12
N VAL A 181 12.30 -0.32 -18.04
CA VAL A 181 11.48 -1.20 -18.88
C VAL A 181 11.85 -2.65 -18.59
N ILE A 182 10.88 -3.42 -18.13
CA ILE A 182 10.97 -4.87 -17.94
C ILE A 182 9.99 -5.50 -18.93
N GLN A 183 10.50 -5.98 -20.07
CA GLN A 183 9.67 -6.49 -21.17
C GLN A 183 8.61 -5.47 -21.60
N SER A 184 7.32 -5.83 -21.59
CA SER A 184 6.23 -4.92 -21.95
C SER A 184 5.87 -3.90 -20.86
N LEU A 185 6.49 -3.96 -19.68
CA LEU A 185 6.16 -3.11 -18.53
C LEU A 185 7.16 -1.98 -18.41
N ALA A 186 6.68 -0.74 -18.35
CA ALA A 186 7.50 0.41 -18.07
C ALA A 186 7.04 1.09 -16.77
N MET A 187 8.02 1.44 -15.93
CA MET A 187 7.75 1.90 -14.57
C MET A 187 8.75 2.98 -14.13
N THR A 188 8.30 3.88 -13.26
CA THR A 188 9.13 4.92 -12.64
C THR A 188 8.86 4.96 -11.14
N LEU A 189 9.92 4.89 -10.33
CA LEU A 189 9.85 4.93 -8.87
C LEU A 189 10.18 6.34 -8.35
N GLU A 190 9.44 6.84 -7.39
CA GLU A 190 9.64 8.12 -6.72
C GLU A 190 9.57 7.94 -5.19
N LEU A 191 10.18 8.88 -4.45
CA LEU A 191 9.98 8.97 -2.99
C LEU A 191 8.64 9.66 -2.68
N ALA A 192 7.96 9.24 -1.60
CA ALA A 192 6.62 9.72 -1.23
C ALA A 192 6.51 10.25 0.22
#